data_AF-W1WQS7-F1
#
_entry.id   AF-W1WQS7-F1
#
_cell.length_a   1.000
_cell.length_b   1.000
_cell.length_c   1.000
_cell.angle_alpha   90.00
_cell.angle_beta   90.00
_cell.angle_gamma   90.00
#
_symmetry.space_group_name_H-M   'P 1'
#
loop_
_entity.id
_entity.type
_entity.pdbx_description
1 polymer ?
#
loop_
_entity_poly.entity_id
_entity_poly.type
_entity_poly.pdbx_seq_one_letter_code
_entity_poly.pdbx_strand_id
1 'polypeptide(L)'
;MMPTLAPPSVLSAPQRRCQILLTLFQPGLTATTATFSELNGVDDDIASLDISETGREILRYHQLTLTTGYDGSYRVEGTVLNQRLCLFHWLRRGFRLCPSFITSHFTPALKSELKRRGIARNFYDDTNLQALVNLCSRRLQKRFETRDIHFLCLYLQYCLLQHHAGITPQFNPLQRRWAESCLEFQVAQEIGRHWQRRALQP
;
A
#
# COMPACT_ATOMS: atom_id res chain seq x y z
N MET A 1 -2.96 31.32 -30.15
CA MET A 1 -3.41 29.95 -29.80
C MET A 1 -3.96 30.00 -28.39
N MET A 2 -5.24 29.71 -28.19
CA MET A 2 -5.78 29.50 -26.85
C MET A 2 -5.29 28.13 -26.36
N PRO A 3 -4.75 28.00 -25.14
CA PRO A 3 -4.49 26.68 -24.57
C PRO A 3 -5.86 26.02 -24.35
N THR A 4 -6.10 24.93 -25.06
CA THR A 4 -7.26 24.08 -24.82
C THR A 4 -7.12 23.51 -23.42
N LEU A 5 -7.78 24.13 -22.44
CA LEU A 5 -7.84 23.62 -21.07
C LEU A 5 -8.38 22.19 -21.14
N ALA A 6 -7.59 21.22 -20.69
CA ALA A 6 -8.06 19.86 -20.53
C ALA A 6 -9.34 19.89 -19.68
N PRO A 7 -10.37 19.07 -20.01
CA PRO A 7 -11.57 19.02 -19.20
C PRO A 7 -11.20 18.72 -17.74
N PRO A 8 -11.84 19.39 -16.77
CA PRO A 8 -11.48 19.24 -15.37
C PRO A 8 -11.67 17.79 -14.94
N SER A 9 -10.71 17.25 -14.18
CA SER A 9 -10.80 15.90 -13.65
C SER A 9 -12.10 15.69 -12.87
N VAL A 10 -12.73 14.53 -13.09
CA VAL A 10 -13.88 14.07 -12.31
C VAL A 10 -13.52 13.73 -10.86
N LEU A 11 -12.22 13.68 -10.54
CA LEU A 11 -11.71 13.38 -9.21
C LEU A 11 -11.49 14.65 -8.40
N SER A 12 -12.00 14.64 -7.17
CA SER A 12 -11.66 15.65 -6.17
C SER A 12 -10.16 15.61 -5.82
N ALA A 13 -9.58 16.73 -5.37
CA ALA A 13 -8.17 16.78 -4.97
C ALA A 13 -7.79 15.71 -3.91
N PRO A 14 -8.63 15.42 -2.87
CA PRO A 14 -8.38 14.31 -1.96
C PRO A 14 -8.30 12.92 -2.62
N GLN A 15 -9.06 12.69 -3.69
CA GLN A 15 -9.01 11.44 -4.46
C GLN A 15 -7.72 11.36 -5.28
N ARG A 16 -7.36 12.45 -5.97
CA ARG A 16 -6.13 12.51 -6.80
C ARG A 16 -4.88 12.30 -5.97
N ARG A 17 -4.74 13.00 -4.83
CA ARG A 17 -3.63 12.79 -3.89
C ARG A 17 -3.57 11.37 -3.33
N CYS A 18 -4.74 10.76 -3.09
CA CYS A 18 -4.79 9.36 -2.66
C CYS A 18 -4.32 8.40 -3.77
N GLN A 19 -4.68 8.64 -5.03
CA GLN A 19 -4.20 7.85 -6.16
C GLN A 19 -2.70 8.04 -6.40
N ILE A 20 -2.18 9.26 -6.31
CA ILE A 20 -0.73 9.55 -6.37
C ILE A 20 0.02 8.70 -5.35
N LEU A 21 -0.42 8.73 -4.08
CA LEU A 21 0.29 7.99 -3.06
C LEU A 21 0.19 6.47 -3.27
N LEU A 22 -0.98 5.93 -3.62
CA LEU A 22 -1.10 4.51 -3.90
C LEU A 22 -0.25 4.10 -5.10
N THR A 23 -0.12 4.96 -6.12
CA THR A 23 0.76 4.76 -7.27
C THR A 23 2.24 4.70 -6.85
N LEU A 24 2.69 5.56 -5.93
CA LEU A 24 4.06 5.54 -5.40
C LEU A 24 4.42 4.23 -4.69
N PHE A 25 3.45 3.51 -4.15
CA PHE A 25 3.63 2.20 -3.53
C PHE A 25 3.24 1.03 -4.46
N GLN A 26 2.75 1.31 -5.66
CA GLN A 26 2.31 0.27 -6.60
C GLN A 26 3.54 -0.39 -7.24
N PRO A 27 3.68 -1.73 -7.17
CA PRO A 27 4.79 -2.40 -7.83
C PRO A 27 4.64 -2.37 -9.35
N GLY A 28 5.77 -2.27 -10.06
CA GLY A 28 5.84 -2.41 -11.51
C GLY A 28 5.43 -1.17 -12.32
N LEU A 29 5.12 -0.04 -11.67
CA LEU A 29 4.82 1.22 -12.33
C LEU A 29 5.84 2.28 -11.92
N THR A 30 6.42 2.96 -12.91
CA THR A 30 7.29 4.12 -12.66
C THR A 30 6.43 5.35 -12.43
N ALA A 31 6.49 5.91 -11.23
CA ALA A 31 5.71 7.08 -10.87
C ALA A 31 6.38 8.36 -11.41
N THR A 32 5.82 8.97 -12.45
CA THR A 32 6.28 10.27 -13.00
C THR A 32 5.13 11.28 -13.00
N THR A 33 5.40 12.56 -13.24
CA THR A 33 4.34 13.58 -13.41
C THR A 33 3.35 13.16 -14.49
N ALA A 34 3.84 12.71 -15.65
CA ALA A 34 3.00 12.23 -16.75
C ALA A 34 2.10 11.06 -16.34
N THR A 35 2.62 10.10 -15.58
CA THR A 35 1.84 9.00 -15.02
C THR A 35 0.73 9.49 -14.09
N PHE A 36 1.01 10.48 -13.25
CA PHE A 36 0.00 11.05 -12.35
C PHE A 36 -1.04 11.89 -13.09
N SER A 37 -0.64 12.66 -14.10
CA SER A 37 -1.51 13.42 -14.99
C SER A 37 -2.50 12.49 -15.71
N GLU A 38 -1.99 11.41 -16.31
CA GLU A 38 -2.80 10.40 -17.01
C GLU A 38 -3.78 9.70 -16.06
N LEU A 39 -3.30 9.15 -14.95
CA LEU A 39 -4.14 8.40 -14.01
C LEU A 39 -5.25 9.27 -13.38
N ASN A 40 -4.95 10.53 -13.11
CA ASN A 40 -5.90 11.44 -12.50
C ASN A 40 -6.74 12.24 -13.51
N GLY A 41 -6.43 12.19 -14.80
CA GLY A 41 -7.08 12.99 -15.84
C GLY A 41 -6.92 14.49 -15.61
N VAL A 42 -5.70 14.94 -15.30
CA VAL A 42 -5.35 16.35 -15.08
C VAL A 42 -4.16 16.76 -15.94
N ASP A 43 -3.94 18.06 -16.11
CA ASP A 43 -2.70 18.58 -16.68
C ASP A 43 -1.50 18.50 -15.70
N ASP A 44 -0.30 18.74 -16.22
CA ASP A 44 0.94 18.64 -15.46
C ASP A 44 1.08 19.69 -14.36
N ASP A 45 0.42 20.84 -14.48
CA ASP A 45 0.45 21.89 -13.47
C ASP A 45 -0.34 21.46 -12.22
N ILE A 46 -1.55 20.92 -12.42
CA ILE A 46 -2.38 20.35 -11.35
C ILE A 46 -1.70 19.12 -10.76
N ALA A 47 -1.14 18.23 -11.58
CA ALA A 47 -0.41 17.07 -11.10
C ALA A 47 0.76 17.48 -10.21
N SER A 48 1.56 18.48 -10.64
CA SER A 48 2.69 19.00 -9.86
C SER A 48 2.26 19.59 -8.51
N LEU A 49 1.12 20.28 -8.47
CA LEU A 49 0.53 20.78 -7.23
C LEU A 49 0.12 19.63 -6.29
N ASP A 50 -0.61 18.64 -6.81
CA ASP A 50 -1.07 17.48 -6.02
C ASP A 50 0.11 16.63 -5.51
N ILE A 51 1.19 16.50 -6.29
CA ILE A 51 2.46 15.85 -5.90
C ILE A 51 3.10 16.60 -4.73
N SER A 52 3.24 17.92 -4.85
CA SER A 52 3.84 18.78 -3.81
C SER A 52 3.03 18.74 -2.50
N GLU A 53 1.69 18.76 -2.59
CA GLU A 53 0.81 18.59 -1.44
C GLU A 53 0.94 17.20 -0.80
N THR A 54 0.99 16.15 -1.61
CA THR A 54 1.20 14.77 -1.13
C THR A 54 2.54 14.65 -0.41
N GLY A 55 3.61 15.22 -0.97
CA GLY A 55 4.94 15.27 -0.36
C GLY A 55 4.94 15.96 1.01
N ARG A 56 4.27 17.11 1.13
CA ARG A 56 4.11 17.81 2.42
C ARG A 56 3.32 16.98 3.43
N GLU A 57 2.28 16.28 3.00
CA GLU A 57 1.44 15.46 3.87
C GLU A 57 2.23 14.26 4.44
N ILE A 58 2.98 13.54 3.61
CA ILE A 58 3.76 12.38 4.07
C ILE A 58 4.98 12.78 4.91
N LEU A 59 5.59 13.94 4.63
CA LEU A 59 6.65 14.47 5.48
C LEU A 59 6.12 14.76 6.89
N ARG A 60 4.98 15.46 6.98
CA ARG A 60 4.39 15.86 8.25
C ARG A 60 3.91 14.69 9.10
N TYR A 61 3.21 13.72 8.49
CA TYR A 61 2.52 12.66 9.25
C TYR A 61 3.28 11.34 9.33
N HIS A 62 4.22 11.11 8.41
CA HIS A 62 4.95 9.85 8.32
C HIS A 62 6.47 10.02 8.33
N GLN A 63 6.99 11.26 8.38
CA GLN A 63 8.43 11.54 8.29
C GLN A 63 9.06 10.89 7.05
N LEU A 64 8.34 10.97 5.92
CA LEU A 64 8.79 10.47 4.63
C LEU A 64 9.04 11.65 3.70
N THR A 65 10.07 11.53 2.86
CA THR A 65 10.38 12.55 1.86
C THR A 65 10.02 12.02 0.48
N LEU A 66 9.39 12.86 -0.34
CA LEU A 66 9.18 12.57 -1.76
C LEU A 66 10.35 13.14 -2.55
N THR A 67 11.16 12.28 -3.14
CA THR A 67 12.33 12.65 -3.95
C THR A 67 12.10 12.33 -5.41
N THR A 68 12.83 13.02 -6.29
CA THR A 68 12.78 12.79 -7.74
C THR A 68 14.14 12.27 -8.21
N GLY A 69 14.15 11.12 -8.89
CA GLY A 69 15.33 10.55 -9.51
C GLY A 69 15.71 11.25 -10.82
N TYR A 70 16.91 10.95 -11.32
CA TYR A 70 17.41 11.50 -12.60
C TYR A 70 16.53 11.13 -13.82
N ASP A 71 15.79 10.04 -13.73
CA ASP A 71 14.83 9.56 -14.74
C ASP A 71 13.46 10.26 -14.63
N GLY A 72 13.32 11.24 -13.73
CA GLY A 72 12.04 11.91 -13.45
C GLY A 72 11.08 11.07 -12.60
N SER A 73 11.52 9.91 -12.11
CA SER A 73 10.69 9.07 -11.23
C SER A 73 10.62 9.62 -9.81
N TYR A 74 9.44 9.63 -9.23
CA TYR A 74 9.22 9.97 -7.83
C TYR A 74 9.39 8.75 -6.95
N ARG A 75 10.04 8.93 -5.80
CA ARG A 75 10.32 7.88 -4.82
C ARG A 75 10.02 8.37 -3.41
N VAL A 76 9.52 7.46 -2.58
CA VAL A 76 9.26 7.74 -1.16
C VAL A 76 10.45 7.25 -0.34
N GLU A 77 11.13 8.19 0.32
CA GLU A 77 12.31 7.92 1.15
C GLU A 77 12.00 8.05 2.65
N GLY A 78 12.71 7.25 3.43
CA GLY A 78 12.54 7.14 4.88
C GLY A 78 12.55 5.68 5.32
N THR A 79 12.33 5.43 6.61
CA THR A 79 12.40 4.07 7.15
C THR A 79 11.32 3.17 6.55
N VAL A 80 11.62 1.87 6.39
CA VAL A 80 10.64 0.89 5.91
C VAL A 80 9.40 0.86 6.82
N LEU A 81 9.58 1.02 8.14
CA LEU A 81 8.45 1.11 9.06
C LEU A 81 7.54 2.30 8.75
N ASN A 82 8.09 3.48 8.52
CA ASN A 82 7.30 4.67 8.20
C ASN A 82 6.59 4.51 6.85
N GLN A 83 7.26 3.95 5.84
CA GLN A 83 6.65 3.63 4.55
C GLN A 83 5.46 2.67 4.70
N ARG A 84 5.61 1.62 5.51
CA ARG A 84 4.54 0.65 5.81
C ARG A 84 3.34 1.32 6.49
N LEU A 85 3.59 2.16 7.49
CA LEU A 85 2.54 2.90 8.19
C LEU A 85 1.84 3.92 7.29
N CYS A 86 2.59 4.57 6.39
CA CYS A 86 2.05 5.47 5.38
C CYS A 86 1.10 4.74 4.43
N LEU A 87 1.56 3.64 3.83
CA LEU A 87 0.70 2.83 2.97
C LEU A 87 -0.50 2.28 3.73
N PHE A 88 -0.33 1.80 4.97
CA PHE A 88 -1.43 1.32 5.80
C PHE A 88 -2.52 2.39 5.97
N HIS A 89 -2.12 3.61 6.34
CA HIS A 89 -3.04 4.74 6.50
C HIS A 89 -3.77 5.07 5.19
N TRP A 90 -3.03 5.21 4.10
CA TRP A 90 -3.60 5.67 2.83
C TRP A 90 -4.33 4.61 2.04
N LEU A 91 -3.99 3.34 2.21
CA LEU A 91 -4.77 2.26 1.64
C LEU A 91 -6.15 2.19 2.29
N ARG A 92 -6.26 2.34 3.62
CA ARG A 92 -7.57 2.49 4.30
C ARG A 92 -8.36 3.69 3.79
N ARG A 93 -7.68 4.80 3.51
CA ARG A 93 -8.29 5.99 2.89
C ARG A 93 -8.75 5.69 1.46
N GLY A 94 -7.95 5.00 0.66
CA GLY A 94 -8.25 4.65 -0.73
C GLY A 94 -9.48 3.74 -0.85
N PHE A 95 -9.66 2.78 0.07
CA PHE A 95 -10.88 1.95 0.11
C PHE A 95 -12.17 2.78 0.29
N ARG A 96 -12.06 4.02 0.78
CA ARG A 96 -13.19 4.94 0.91
C ARG A 96 -13.27 5.94 -0.25
N LEU A 97 -12.14 6.51 -0.66
CA LEU A 97 -12.11 7.64 -1.61
C LEU A 97 -11.98 7.20 -3.07
N CYS A 98 -11.21 6.15 -3.35
CA CYS A 98 -10.91 5.69 -4.71
C CYS A 98 -10.94 4.15 -4.81
N PRO A 99 -12.07 3.49 -4.45
CA PRO A 99 -12.16 2.04 -4.47
C PRO A 99 -11.88 1.45 -5.86
N SER A 100 -12.33 2.12 -6.94
CA SER A 100 -12.07 1.70 -8.32
C SER A 100 -10.58 1.68 -8.67
N PHE A 101 -9.78 2.59 -8.10
CA PHE A 101 -8.33 2.60 -8.29
C PHE A 101 -7.68 1.37 -7.65
N ILE A 102 -8.12 1.02 -6.44
CA ILE A 102 -7.62 -0.17 -5.73
C ILE A 102 -7.95 -1.45 -6.51
N THR A 103 -9.18 -1.58 -7.00
CA THR A 103 -9.61 -2.81 -7.69
C THR A 103 -9.01 -2.94 -9.08
N SER A 104 -8.83 -1.83 -9.80
CA SER A 104 -8.46 -1.85 -11.22
C SER A 104 -6.98 -1.66 -11.48
N HIS A 105 -6.24 -1.00 -10.57
CA HIS A 105 -4.82 -0.71 -10.74
C HIS A 105 -3.95 -1.36 -9.66
N PHE A 106 -4.17 -1.00 -8.39
CA PHE A 106 -3.26 -1.41 -7.31
C PHE A 106 -3.27 -2.93 -7.06
N THR A 107 -4.45 -3.53 -6.94
CA THR A 107 -4.59 -4.96 -6.64
C THR A 107 -4.06 -5.84 -7.78
N PRO A 108 -4.41 -5.60 -9.07
CA PRO A 108 -3.86 -6.37 -10.18
C PRO A 108 -2.34 -6.23 -10.31
N ALA A 109 -1.79 -5.03 -10.13
CA ALA A 109 -0.34 -4.80 -10.18
C ALA A 109 0.39 -5.60 -9.09
N LEU A 110 -0.11 -5.55 -7.85
CA LEU A 110 0.45 -6.30 -6.74
C LEU A 110 0.41 -7.82 -6.97
N LYS A 111 -0.73 -8.36 -7.40
CA LYS A 111 -0.87 -9.80 -7.68
C LYS A 111 0.01 -10.25 -8.84
N SER A 112 0.17 -9.41 -9.86
CA SER A 112 1.05 -9.68 -11.00
C SER A 112 2.50 -9.72 -10.57
N GLU A 113 2.94 -8.78 -9.72
CA GLU A 113 4.30 -8.76 -9.20
C GLU A 113 4.59 -9.95 -8.28
N LEU A 114 3.65 -10.31 -7.38
CA LEU A 114 3.77 -11.52 -6.55
C LEU A 114 3.99 -12.77 -7.39
N LYS A 115 3.21 -12.93 -8.47
CA LYS A 115 3.36 -14.03 -9.43
C LYS A 115 4.71 -13.96 -10.15
N ARG A 116 5.12 -12.79 -10.62
CA ARG A 116 6.38 -12.58 -11.35
C ARG A 116 7.60 -12.92 -10.49
N ARG A 117 7.53 -12.66 -9.18
CA ARG A 117 8.57 -13.03 -8.20
C ARG A 117 8.57 -14.51 -7.82
N GLY A 118 7.67 -15.32 -8.36
CA GLY A 118 7.60 -16.76 -8.08
C GLY A 118 7.10 -17.09 -6.67
N ILE A 119 6.44 -16.14 -5.99
CA ILE A 119 5.80 -16.43 -4.71
C ILE A 119 4.63 -17.37 -4.97
N ALA A 120 4.54 -18.48 -4.22
CA ALA A 120 3.48 -19.44 -4.47
C ALA A 120 2.10 -18.87 -4.13
N ARG A 121 1.10 -19.18 -4.97
CA ARG A 121 -0.25 -18.60 -4.88
C ARG A 121 -0.93 -18.85 -3.54
N ASN A 122 -0.66 -19.99 -2.92
CA ASN A 122 -1.18 -20.35 -1.60
C ASN A 122 -0.77 -19.35 -0.50
N PHE A 123 0.26 -18.53 -0.67
CA PHE A 123 0.62 -17.51 0.32
C PHE A 123 -0.29 -16.27 0.27
N TYR A 124 -0.92 -16.00 -0.88
CA TYR A 124 -1.56 -14.72 -1.15
C TYR A 124 -2.92 -14.79 -1.85
N ASP A 125 -3.47 -15.98 -2.10
CA ASP A 125 -4.83 -16.10 -2.62
C ASP A 125 -5.85 -15.58 -1.61
N ASP A 126 -6.93 -15.01 -2.14
CA ASP A 126 -7.91 -14.28 -1.35
C ASP A 126 -8.62 -15.19 -0.34
N THR A 127 -8.92 -16.43 -0.74
CA THR A 127 -9.62 -17.41 0.12
C THR A 127 -8.80 -17.75 1.36
N ASN A 128 -7.52 -18.11 1.20
CA ASN A 128 -6.65 -18.45 2.32
C ASN A 128 -6.38 -17.24 3.21
N LEU A 129 -6.09 -16.07 2.64
CA LEU A 129 -5.86 -14.86 3.43
C LEU A 129 -7.12 -14.45 4.21
N GLN A 130 -8.29 -14.51 3.59
CA GLN A 130 -9.55 -14.21 4.27
C GLN A 130 -9.80 -15.18 5.43
N ALA A 131 -9.53 -16.48 5.26
CA ALA A 131 -9.64 -17.45 6.34
C ALA A 131 -8.71 -17.12 7.52
N LEU A 132 -7.46 -16.73 7.25
CA LEU A 132 -6.50 -16.31 8.28
C LEU A 132 -6.93 -15.03 8.99
N VAL A 133 -7.38 -14.02 8.25
CA VAL A 133 -7.89 -12.77 8.84
C VAL A 133 -9.12 -13.02 9.70
N ASN A 134 -10.05 -13.88 9.26
CA ASN A 134 -11.21 -14.28 10.04
C ASN A 134 -10.84 -15.08 11.30
N LEU A 135 -9.81 -15.92 11.24
CA LEU A 135 -9.27 -16.57 12.44
C LEU A 135 -8.76 -15.53 13.44
N CYS A 136 -7.99 -14.54 12.96
CA CYS A 136 -7.49 -13.45 13.79
C CYS A 136 -8.62 -12.65 14.44
N SER A 137 -9.68 -12.31 13.66
CA SER A 137 -10.89 -11.65 14.15
C SER A 137 -11.52 -12.41 15.32
N ARG A 138 -11.69 -13.74 15.19
CA ARG A 138 -12.23 -14.59 16.27
C ARG A 138 -11.32 -14.62 17.50
N ARG A 139 -10.01 -14.78 17.31
CA ARG A 139 -9.02 -14.78 18.40
C ARG A 139 -9.01 -13.46 19.18
N LEU A 140 -9.15 -12.35 18.47
CA LEU A 140 -9.23 -11.02 19.05
C LEU A 140 -10.60 -10.68 19.64
N GLN A 141 -11.61 -11.55 19.44
CA GLN A 141 -13.01 -11.28 19.78
C GLN A 141 -13.52 -9.94 19.20
N LYS A 142 -13.04 -9.59 18.00
CA LYS A 142 -13.39 -8.34 17.29
C LYS A 142 -14.09 -8.69 15.98
N ARG A 143 -15.19 -8.00 15.67
CA ARG A 143 -15.86 -8.12 14.37
C ARG A 143 -15.16 -7.22 13.36
N PHE A 144 -14.67 -7.79 12.27
CA PHE A 144 -14.13 -7.02 11.14
C PHE A 144 -15.20 -6.88 10.06
N GLU A 145 -15.34 -5.68 9.49
CA GLU A 145 -16.21 -5.48 8.34
C GLU A 145 -15.59 -6.10 7.09
N THR A 146 -16.40 -6.35 6.06
CA THR A 146 -15.92 -6.84 4.75
C THR A 146 -14.79 -5.97 4.19
N ARG A 147 -14.91 -4.65 4.34
CA ARG A 147 -13.89 -3.69 3.92
C ARG A 147 -12.59 -3.82 4.71
N ASP A 148 -12.66 -4.05 6.02
CA ASP A 148 -11.47 -4.26 6.86
C ASP A 148 -10.73 -5.54 6.45
N ILE A 149 -11.49 -6.60 6.18
CA ILE A 149 -10.96 -7.89 5.71
C ILE A 149 -10.25 -7.70 4.36
N HIS A 150 -10.89 -7.05 3.39
CA HIS A 150 -10.28 -6.78 2.09
C HIS A 150 -9.01 -5.93 2.21
N PHE A 151 -9.05 -4.89 3.04
CA PHE A 151 -7.89 -4.06 3.33
C PHE A 151 -6.74 -4.88 3.94
N LEU A 152 -7.01 -5.68 4.97
CA LEU A 152 -5.99 -6.51 5.64
C LEU A 152 -5.41 -7.54 4.68
N CYS A 153 -6.23 -8.22 3.89
CA CYS A 153 -5.75 -9.16 2.88
C CYS A 153 -4.80 -8.47 1.90
N LEU A 154 -5.20 -7.34 1.31
CA LEU A 154 -4.37 -6.61 0.35
C LEU A 154 -3.06 -6.09 0.98
N TYR A 155 -3.13 -5.57 2.20
CA TYR A 155 -1.95 -5.11 2.93
C TYR A 155 -1.00 -6.26 3.27
N LEU A 156 -1.51 -7.45 3.64
CA LEU A 156 -0.70 -8.65 3.86
C LEU A 156 -0.01 -9.13 2.58
N GLN A 157 -0.68 -9.05 1.43
CA GLN A 157 -0.08 -9.33 0.11
C GLN A 157 1.11 -8.41 -0.17
N TYR A 158 0.96 -7.12 0.15
CA TYR A 158 2.04 -6.14 0.02
C TYR A 158 3.18 -6.38 1.03
N CYS A 159 2.84 -6.80 2.26
CA CYS A 159 3.80 -7.24 3.27
C CYS A 159 4.66 -8.41 2.77
N LEU A 160 4.01 -9.43 2.22
CA LEU A 160 4.64 -10.61 1.66
C LEU A 160 5.59 -10.27 0.51
N LEU A 161 5.16 -9.44 -0.44
CA LEU A 161 5.99 -9.04 -1.59
C LEU A 161 7.29 -8.37 -1.12
N GLN A 162 7.18 -7.36 -0.27
CA GLN A 162 8.34 -6.63 0.22
C GLN A 162 9.24 -7.50 1.11
N HIS A 163 8.66 -8.38 1.93
CA HIS A 163 9.44 -9.33 2.75
C HIS A 163 10.27 -10.26 1.87
N HIS A 164 9.68 -10.79 0.79
CA HIS A 164 10.38 -11.62 -0.20
C HIS A 164 11.53 -10.85 -0.89
N ALA A 165 11.40 -9.53 -1.05
CA ALA A 165 12.46 -8.66 -1.56
C ALA A 165 13.50 -8.24 -0.50
N GLY A 166 13.45 -8.78 0.73
CA GLY A 166 14.34 -8.39 1.83
C GLY A 166 13.99 -7.06 2.50
N ILE A 167 12.87 -6.44 2.12
CA ILE A 167 12.41 -5.14 2.62
C ILE A 167 11.47 -5.38 3.81
N THR A 168 12.04 -5.48 5.01
CA THR A 168 11.29 -5.71 6.26
C THR A 168 11.52 -4.56 7.24
N PRO A 169 10.48 -4.06 7.91
CA PRO A 169 10.64 -2.99 8.90
C PRO A 169 11.52 -3.46 10.08
N GLN A 170 12.44 -2.59 10.49
CA GLN A 170 13.19 -2.76 11.72
C GLN A 170 12.47 -2.05 12.86
N PHE A 171 12.34 -2.73 14.00
CA PHE A 171 11.77 -2.20 15.22
C PHE A 171 12.90 -1.94 16.21
N ASN A 172 12.91 -0.75 16.81
CA ASN A 172 13.80 -0.49 17.94
C ASN A 172 13.35 -1.29 19.18
N PRO A 173 14.19 -1.41 20.23
CA PRO A 173 13.88 -2.24 21.40
C PRO A 173 12.60 -1.83 22.15
N LEU A 174 12.24 -0.53 22.13
CA LEU A 174 11.01 -0.06 22.76
C LEU A 174 9.78 -0.45 21.94
N GLN A 175 9.83 -0.23 20.62
CA GLN A 175 8.76 -0.60 19.70
C GLN A 175 8.53 -2.11 19.68
N ARG A 176 9.59 -2.92 19.73
CA ARG A 176 9.48 -4.37 19.81
C ARG A 176 8.78 -4.82 21.09
N ARG A 177 9.24 -4.33 22.25
CA ARG A 177 8.61 -4.65 23.55
C ARG A 177 7.15 -4.25 23.60
N TRP A 178 6.83 -3.05 23.07
CA TRP A 178 5.45 -2.60 22.97
C TRP A 178 4.62 -3.54 22.08
N ALA A 179 5.10 -3.85 20.88
CA ALA A 179 4.40 -4.75 19.96
C ALA A 179 4.17 -6.13 20.61
N GLU A 180 5.20 -6.74 21.20
CA GLU A 180 5.11 -8.04 21.87
C GLU A 180 4.13 -8.07 23.05
N SER A 181 3.90 -6.92 23.69
CA SER A 181 2.89 -6.77 24.76
C SER A 181 1.45 -6.72 24.24
N CYS A 182 1.23 -6.44 22.95
CA CYS A 182 -0.10 -6.36 22.35
C CYS A 182 -0.66 -7.74 22.00
N LEU A 183 -1.94 -7.98 22.30
CA LEU A 183 -2.62 -9.20 21.90
C LEU A 183 -2.63 -9.39 20.37
N GLU A 184 -2.78 -8.28 19.63
CA GLU A 184 -2.73 -8.26 18.16
C GLU A 184 -1.43 -8.84 17.60
N PHE A 185 -0.30 -8.62 18.27
CA PHE A 185 0.97 -9.20 17.85
C PHE A 185 0.98 -10.72 18.00
N GLN A 186 0.51 -11.23 19.13
CA GLN A 186 0.43 -12.66 19.39
C GLN A 186 -0.48 -13.37 18.38
N VAL A 187 -1.61 -12.74 18.03
CA VAL A 187 -2.53 -13.26 17.01
C VAL A 187 -1.92 -13.16 15.60
N ALA A 188 -1.24 -12.05 15.26
CA ALA A 188 -0.59 -11.90 13.97
C ALA A 188 0.54 -12.92 13.75
N GLN A 189 1.19 -13.43 14.81
CA GLN A 189 2.14 -14.52 14.69
C GLN A 189 1.52 -15.81 14.11
N GLU A 190 0.22 -16.03 14.27
CA GLU A 190 -0.47 -17.20 13.66
C GLU A 190 -0.38 -17.15 12.12
N ILE A 191 -0.47 -15.95 11.53
CA ILE A 191 -0.29 -15.74 10.07
C ILE A 191 1.13 -16.11 9.66
N GLY A 192 2.13 -15.61 10.41
CA GLY A 192 3.53 -15.93 10.17
C GLY A 192 3.82 -17.43 10.24
N ARG A 193 3.31 -18.12 11.27
CA ARG A 193 3.44 -19.58 11.42
C ARG A 193 2.74 -20.34 10.30
N HIS A 194 1.62 -19.83 9.79
CA HIS A 194 0.94 -20.45 8.64
C HIS A 194 1.77 -20.35 7.36
N TRP A 195 2.33 -19.17 7.07
CA TRP A 195 3.25 -19.00 5.95
C TRP A 195 4.51 -19.86 6.11
N GLN A 196 5.14 -19.87 7.29
CA GLN A 196 6.32 -20.72 7.55
C GLN A 196 6.04 -22.20 7.30
N ARG A 197 4.91 -22.73 7.80
CA ARG A 197 4.51 -24.12 7.56
C ARG A 197 4.36 -24.43 6.07
N ARG A 198 3.78 -23.51 5.30
CA ARG A 198 3.62 -23.67 3.84
C ARG A 198 4.93 -23.55 3.07
N ALA A 199 5.90 -22.78 3.57
CA ALA A 199 7.22 -22.70 2.95
C ALA A 199 8.05 -23.97 3.14
N LEU A 200 7.76 -24.75 4.20
CA LEU A 200 8.40 -26.03 4.51
C LEU A 200 7.72 -27.22 3.81
N GLN A 201 6.56 -27.02 3.19
CA GLN A 201 5.88 -28.06 2.42
C GLN A 201 6.44 -28.06 0.98
N PRO A 202 6.95 -29.21 0.48
CA PRO A 202 7.53 -29.33 -0.86
C PRO A 202 6.50 -29.14 -1.98
#